data_AF-A0A067P5A2-F1
#
_entry.id   AF-A0A067P5A2-F1
#
_cell.length_a   1.000
_cell.length_b   1.000
_cell.length_c   1.000
_cell.angle_alpha   90.00
_cell.angle_beta   90.00
_cell.angle_gamma   90.00
#
_symmetry.space_group_name_H-M   'P 1'
#
loop_
_entity.id
_entity.type
_entity.pdbx_description
1 polymer ?
#
loop_
_entity_poly.entity_id
_entity_poly.type
_entity_poly.pdbx_seq_one_letter_code
_entity_poly.pdbx_strand_id
1 'polypeptide(L)'
;NLDPDVLQNLATRLKNGEKVTPQTNTENLCFSVIHDVDIIAHCIAGSNTSKKYSRNEIWSLIAYRGAPNWFITFTPGDISHPISLYYAMTKQKIPISVPMKDECRKLLIQNPVAGAQFFHFAVNLFLHHTLGVNSDHLGVYSKTESYYGTIEQ
;
A
#
# COMPACT_ATOMS: atom_id res chain seq x y z
N ASN A 1 -0.35 36.00 -10.85
CA ASN A 1 0.76 35.48 -11.68
C ASN A 1 1.84 34.96 -10.77
N LEU A 2 2.08 33.64 -10.79
CA LEU A 2 3.21 33.03 -10.10
C LEU A 2 4.50 33.42 -10.82
N ASP A 3 5.55 33.71 -10.08
CA ASP A 3 6.88 33.99 -10.63
C ASP A 3 7.70 32.68 -10.64
N PRO A 4 8.02 32.13 -11.83
CA PRO A 4 8.74 30.87 -11.94
C PRO A 4 10.18 30.96 -11.40
N ASP A 5 10.82 32.13 -11.42
CA ASP A 5 12.19 32.30 -10.92
C ASP A 5 12.22 32.23 -9.39
N VAL A 6 11.21 32.83 -8.73
CA VAL A 6 11.03 32.73 -7.28
C VAL A 6 10.77 31.29 -6.87
N LEU A 7 9.92 30.57 -7.61
CA LEU A 7 9.64 29.15 -7.34
C LEU A 7 10.89 28.29 -7.49
N GLN A 8 11.70 28.51 -8.53
CA GLN A 8 12.93 27.76 -8.77
C GLN A 8 13.98 28.02 -7.67
N ASN A 9 14.10 29.27 -7.21
CA ASN A 9 14.98 29.63 -6.10
C ASN A 9 14.53 28.95 -4.79
N LEU A 10 13.24 29.02 -4.47
CA LEU A 10 12.64 28.33 -3.32
C LEU A 10 12.88 26.82 -3.37
N ALA A 11 12.63 26.18 -4.53
CA ALA A 11 12.85 24.76 -4.71
C ALA A 11 14.32 24.36 -4.48
N THR A 12 15.27 25.19 -4.93
CA THR A 12 16.70 24.95 -4.74
C THR A 12 17.10 25.03 -3.26
N ARG A 13 16.60 26.05 -2.55
CA ARG A 13 16.84 26.22 -1.10
C ARG A 13 16.24 25.08 -0.28
N LEU A 14 15.02 24.67 -0.60
CA LEU A 14 14.35 23.52 0.03
C LEU A 14 15.11 22.20 -0.25
N LYS A 15 15.61 22.01 -1.48
CA LYS A 15 16.43 20.84 -1.84
C LYS A 15 17.74 20.78 -1.04
N ASN A 16 18.33 21.92 -0.73
CA ASN A 16 19.54 22.03 0.08
C ASN A 16 19.28 21.81 1.59
N GLY A 17 18.03 21.60 2.00
CA GLY A 17 17.65 21.38 3.41
C GLY A 17 17.55 22.65 4.24
N GLU A 18 17.50 23.82 3.61
CA GLU A 18 17.32 25.09 4.32
C GLU A 18 15.91 25.19 4.93
N LYS A 19 15.82 25.70 6.16
CA LYS A 19 14.53 26.05 6.76
C LYS A 19 14.05 27.37 6.15
N VAL A 20 13.26 27.28 5.08
CA VAL A 20 12.74 28.45 4.37
C VAL A 20 11.42 28.90 4.99
N THR A 21 11.37 30.12 5.53
CA THR A 21 10.14 30.82 5.90
C THR A 21 9.83 31.87 4.83
N PRO A 22 8.63 31.88 4.21
CA PRO A 22 8.30 32.87 3.20
C PRO A 22 8.27 34.28 3.82
N GLN A 23 8.92 35.23 3.16
CA GLN A 23 8.99 36.62 3.62
C GLN A 23 8.20 37.56 2.70
N THR A 24 8.02 37.17 1.44
CA THR A 24 7.32 37.96 0.42
C THR A 24 5.96 37.37 0.06
N ASN A 25 5.05 38.22 -0.44
CA ASN A 25 3.73 37.77 -0.91
C ASN A 25 3.83 36.77 -2.08
N THR A 26 4.84 36.90 -2.94
CA THR A 26 5.11 35.97 -4.04
C THR A 26 5.64 34.62 -3.55
N GLU A 27 6.51 34.61 -2.55
CA GLU A 27 6.94 33.37 -1.89
C GLU A 27 5.77 32.69 -1.17
N ASN A 28 4.91 33.44 -0.48
CA ASN A 28 3.70 32.90 0.16
C ASN A 28 2.78 32.18 -0.86
N LEU A 29 2.59 32.78 -2.04
CA LEU A 29 1.84 32.15 -3.13
C LEU A 29 2.53 30.86 -3.63
N CYS A 30 3.86 30.86 -3.76
CA CYS A 30 4.61 29.67 -4.15
C CYS A 30 4.50 28.55 -3.09
N PHE A 31 4.56 28.89 -1.81
CA PHE A 31 4.36 27.94 -0.71
C PHE A 31 2.95 27.36 -0.67
N SER A 32 1.92 28.16 -0.98
CA SER A 32 0.55 27.66 -1.13
C SER A 32 0.48 26.59 -2.22
N VAL A 33 1.09 26.82 -3.38
CA VAL A 33 1.09 25.83 -4.48
C VAL A 33 1.86 24.56 -4.08
N ILE A 34 3.01 24.69 -3.43
CA ILE A 34 3.77 23.54 -2.92
C ILE A 34 2.92 22.74 -1.91
N HIS A 35 2.19 23.44 -1.04
CA HIS A 35 1.29 22.81 -0.08
C HIS A 35 0.14 22.07 -0.76
N ASP A 36 -0.49 22.69 -1.77
CA ASP A 36 -1.55 22.06 -2.56
C ASP A 36 -1.05 20.80 -3.27
N VAL A 37 0.16 20.86 -3.83
CA VAL A 37 0.83 19.70 -4.44
C VAL A 37 1.12 18.62 -3.40
N ASP A 38 1.56 18.98 -2.19
CA ASP A 38 1.80 18.01 -1.11
C ASP A 38 0.51 17.34 -0.64
N ILE A 39 -0.60 18.09 -0.56
CA ILE A 39 -1.94 17.54 -0.28
C ILE A 39 -2.33 16.54 -1.36
N ILE A 40 -2.16 16.88 -2.64
CA ILE A 40 -2.48 15.98 -3.75
C ILE A 40 -1.56 14.75 -3.73
N ALA A 41 -0.28 14.94 -3.40
CA ALA A 41 0.70 13.86 -3.33
C ALA A 41 0.29 12.78 -2.32
N HIS A 42 -0.40 13.13 -1.22
CA HIS A 42 -0.93 12.14 -0.29
C HIS A 42 -1.87 11.12 -0.97
N CYS A 43 -2.70 11.57 -1.93
CA CYS A 43 -3.60 10.70 -2.69
C CYS A 43 -2.87 9.83 -3.73
N ILE A 44 -1.62 10.15 -4.05
CA ILE A 44 -0.79 9.38 -4.98
C ILE A 44 -0.10 8.28 -4.18
N ALA A 45 -0.56 7.05 -4.37
CA ALA A 45 0.04 5.89 -3.73
C ALA A 45 1.54 5.81 -4.09
N GLY A 46 2.39 5.66 -3.07
CA GLY A 46 3.85 5.56 -3.23
C GLY A 46 4.61 6.88 -3.21
N SER A 47 3.91 8.02 -3.13
CA SER A 47 4.54 9.33 -2.94
C SER A 47 5.29 9.43 -1.61
N ASN A 48 6.24 10.38 -1.52
CA ASN A 48 6.94 10.65 -0.25
C ASN A 48 5.97 11.03 0.87
N THR A 49 4.91 11.76 0.54
CA THR A 49 3.88 12.19 1.48
C THR A 49 3.07 11.00 1.98
N SER A 50 2.61 10.11 1.10
CA SER A 50 1.92 8.86 1.48
C SER A 50 2.79 8.01 2.43
N LYS A 51 4.09 7.83 2.12
CA LYS A 51 5.04 7.12 3.00
C LYS A 51 5.20 7.77 4.38
N LYS A 52 5.19 9.10 4.45
CA LYS A 52 5.25 9.85 5.72
C LYS A 52 3.99 9.63 6.55
N TYR A 53 2.81 9.63 5.92
CA TYR A 53 1.54 9.35 6.60
C TYR A 53 1.49 7.93 7.17
N SER A 54 1.80 6.90 6.37
CA SER A 54 1.85 5.52 6.86
C SER A 54 2.81 5.35 8.05
N ARG A 55 3.95 6.04 8.02
CA ARG A 55 4.89 6.03 9.14
C ARG A 55 4.29 6.65 10.40
N ASN A 56 3.60 7.78 10.25
CA ASN A 56 2.93 8.44 11.37
C ASN A 56 1.80 7.57 11.97
N GLU A 57 1.07 6.83 11.13
CA GLU A 57 0.05 5.87 11.58
C GLU A 57 0.67 4.70 12.37
N ILE A 58 1.81 4.18 11.92
CA ILE A 58 2.55 3.16 12.67
C ILE A 58 3.02 3.72 14.02
N TRP A 59 3.58 4.93 14.06
CA TRP A 59 4.01 5.56 15.31
C TRP A 59 2.86 5.82 16.27
N SER A 60 1.70 6.27 15.77
CA SER A 60 0.53 6.49 16.62
C SER A 60 -0.02 5.17 17.16
N LEU A 61 -0.01 4.10 16.37
CA LEU A 61 -0.39 2.76 16.82
C LEU A 61 0.56 2.25 17.89
N ILE A 62 1.88 2.42 17.71
CA ILE A 62 2.88 2.03 18.71
C ILE A 62 2.72 2.84 20.01
N ALA A 63 2.45 4.14 19.92
CA ALA A 63 2.23 4.97 21.09
C ALA A 63 0.96 4.56 21.86
N TYR A 64 -0.08 4.10 21.16
CA TYR A 64 -1.38 3.74 21.75
C TYR A 64 -1.45 2.28 22.23
N ARG A 65 -0.84 1.33 21.50
CA ARG A 65 -0.92 -0.12 21.75
C ARG A 65 0.39 -0.75 22.24
N GLY A 66 1.48 0.01 22.22
CA GLY A 66 2.82 -0.50 22.51
C GLY A 66 3.53 -1.05 21.26
N ALA A 67 4.74 -1.56 21.46
CA ALA A 67 5.55 -2.09 20.37
C ALA A 67 4.91 -3.37 19.78
N PRO A 68 4.96 -3.56 18.46
CA PRO A 68 4.47 -4.78 17.83
C PRO A 68 5.32 -5.98 18.24
N ASN A 69 4.66 -7.11 18.51
CA ASN A 69 5.33 -8.37 18.82
C ASN A 69 5.79 -9.13 17.57
N TRP A 70 5.16 -8.88 16.42
CA TRP A 70 5.39 -9.62 15.18
C TRP A 70 5.43 -8.69 13.96
N PHE A 71 6.39 -8.96 13.07
CA PHE A 71 6.49 -8.36 11.74
C PHE A 71 6.41 -9.49 10.72
N ILE A 72 5.42 -9.45 9.83
CA ILE A 72 5.13 -10.54 8.90
C ILE A 72 5.06 -9.98 7.48
N THR A 73 5.89 -10.54 6.60
CA THR A 73 5.84 -10.32 5.15
C THR A 73 5.53 -11.65 4.49
N PHE A 74 4.52 -11.70 3.64
CA PHE A 74 4.20 -12.88 2.84
C PHE A 74 3.68 -12.48 1.48
N THR A 75 3.94 -13.33 0.48
CA THR A 75 3.52 -13.12 -0.90
C THR A 75 2.73 -14.35 -1.35
N PRO A 76 1.41 -14.22 -1.58
CA PRO A 76 0.61 -15.32 -2.13
C PRO A 76 1.12 -15.74 -3.51
N GLY A 77 1.46 -17.01 -3.69
CA GLY A 77 1.85 -17.56 -4.99
C GLY A 77 0.63 -17.81 -5.88
N ASP A 78 0.45 -17.04 -6.94
CA ASP A 78 -0.75 -17.01 -7.79
C ASP A 78 -0.64 -17.86 -9.06
N ILE A 79 0.56 -18.07 -9.59
CA ILE A 79 0.81 -18.69 -10.91
C ILE A 79 0.15 -20.05 -11.09
N SER A 80 0.12 -20.91 -10.06
CA SER A 80 -0.41 -22.27 -10.17
C SER A 80 -1.46 -22.58 -9.10
N HIS A 81 -2.02 -21.55 -8.47
CA HIS A 81 -3.00 -21.75 -7.41
C HIS A 81 -4.39 -22.00 -8.02
N PRO A 82 -5.11 -23.09 -7.66
CA PRO A 82 -6.41 -23.41 -8.25
C PRO A 82 -7.44 -22.27 -8.14
N ILE A 83 -7.43 -21.53 -7.02
CA ILE A 83 -8.31 -20.36 -6.81
C ILE A 83 -7.91 -19.18 -7.70
N SER A 84 -6.62 -18.97 -7.94
CA SER A 84 -6.14 -17.95 -8.88
C SER A 84 -6.59 -18.26 -10.31
N LEU A 85 -6.46 -19.52 -10.72
CA LEU A 85 -6.96 -20.00 -12.01
C LEU A 85 -8.49 -19.93 -12.12
N TYR A 86 -9.20 -20.22 -11.04
CA TYR A 86 -10.66 -20.07 -10.97
C TYR A 86 -11.08 -18.61 -11.28
N TYR A 87 -10.36 -17.62 -10.75
CA TYR A 87 -10.61 -16.22 -11.06
C TYR A 87 -10.17 -15.82 -12.48
N ALA A 88 -9.09 -16.44 -13.00
CA ALA A 88 -8.60 -16.18 -14.35
C ALA A 88 -9.54 -16.71 -15.44
N MET A 89 -10.15 -17.87 -15.18
CA MET A 89 -11.15 -18.51 -16.03
C MET A 89 -12.56 -17.91 -15.80
N THR A 90 -13.58 -18.49 -16.43
CA THR A 90 -14.98 -18.04 -16.39
C THR A 90 -15.69 -18.18 -15.03
N LYS A 91 -14.96 -18.43 -13.92
CA LYS A 91 -15.51 -18.60 -12.55
C LYS A 91 -16.59 -19.69 -12.39
N GLN A 92 -16.68 -20.62 -13.33
CA GLN A 92 -17.72 -21.66 -13.32
C GLN A 92 -17.33 -22.88 -12.49
N LYS A 93 -16.05 -23.30 -12.54
CA LYS A 93 -15.55 -24.48 -11.81
C LYS A 93 -14.10 -24.27 -11.38
N ILE A 94 -13.76 -24.74 -10.19
CA ILE A 94 -12.36 -24.81 -9.73
C ILE A 94 -11.69 -25.94 -10.51
N PRO A 95 -10.53 -25.70 -11.15
CA PRO A 95 -9.83 -26.74 -11.90
C PRO A 95 -9.36 -27.85 -10.94
N ILE A 96 -9.78 -29.08 -11.22
CA ILE A 96 -9.35 -30.29 -10.47
C ILE A 96 -7.91 -30.67 -10.86
N SER A 97 -7.54 -30.44 -12.12
CA SER A 97 -6.19 -30.60 -12.63
C SER A 97 -5.61 -29.22 -12.97
N VAL A 98 -4.44 -28.91 -12.42
CA VAL A 98 -3.73 -27.67 -12.69
C VAL A 98 -3.05 -27.81 -14.07
N PRO A 99 -3.32 -26.90 -15.03
CA PRO A 99 -2.64 -26.90 -16.32
C PRO A 99 -1.12 -26.77 -16.17
N MET A 100 -0.39 -26.95 -17.27
CA MET A 100 1.06 -26.76 -17.24
C MET A 100 1.38 -25.30 -16.87
N LYS A 101 2.51 -25.07 -16.18
CA LYS A 101 2.85 -23.76 -15.58
C LYS A 101 2.81 -22.61 -16.60
N ASP A 102 3.22 -22.87 -17.85
CA ASP A 102 3.21 -21.87 -18.91
C ASP A 102 1.79 -21.51 -19.38
N GLU A 103 0.87 -22.46 -19.38
CA GLU A 103 -0.53 -22.22 -19.71
C GLU A 103 -1.22 -21.40 -18.61
N CYS A 104 -0.96 -21.75 -17.35
CA CYS A 104 -1.44 -20.98 -16.20
C CYS A 104 -0.98 -19.53 -16.26
N ARG A 105 0.29 -19.31 -16.61
CA ARG A 105 0.86 -17.97 -16.77
C ARG A 105 0.18 -17.19 -17.89
N LYS A 106 -0.09 -17.84 -19.04
CA LYS A 106 -0.82 -17.20 -20.15
C LYS A 106 -2.22 -16.77 -19.73
N LEU A 107 -2.95 -17.61 -18.99
CA LEU A 107 -4.30 -17.28 -18.49
C LEU A 107 -4.29 -16.07 -17.53
N LEU A 108 -3.30 -15.98 -16.64
CA LEU A 108 -3.18 -14.85 -15.72
C LEU A 108 -2.77 -13.55 -16.43
N ILE A 109 -1.88 -13.63 -17.42
CA ILE A 109 -1.52 -12.47 -18.25
C ILE A 109 -2.75 -11.95 -19.02
N GLN A 110 -3.61 -12.85 -19.50
CA GLN A 110 -4.86 -12.48 -20.18
C GLN A 110 -5.89 -11.85 -19.25
N ASN A 111 -5.81 -12.11 -17.94
CA ASN A 111 -6.73 -11.58 -16.94
C ASN A 111 -5.97 -11.15 -15.67
N PRO A 112 -5.29 -9.98 -15.68
CA PRO A 112 -4.51 -9.52 -14.54
C PRO A 112 -5.36 -9.23 -13.29
N VAL A 113 -6.67 -8.98 -13.47
CA VAL A 113 -7.62 -8.78 -12.37
C VAL A 113 -7.76 -10.05 -11.52
N ALA A 114 -7.56 -11.23 -12.11
CA ALA A 114 -7.59 -12.49 -11.38
C ALA A 114 -6.50 -12.57 -10.30
N GLY A 115 -5.29 -12.09 -10.61
CA GLY A 115 -4.20 -12.02 -9.64
C GLY A 115 -4.55 -11.13 -8.45
N ALA A 116 -5.17 -9.97 -8.70
CA ALA A 116 -5.64 -9.06 -7.65
C ALA A 116 -6.75 -9.68 -6.79
N GLN A 117 -7.71 -10.39 -7.41
CA GLN A 117 -8.78 -11.09 -6.69
C GLN A 117 -8.23 -12.22 -5.81
N PHE A 118 -7.28 -13.00 -6.34
CA PHE A 118 -6.60 -14.03 -5.58
C PHE A 118 -5.79 -13.44 -4.42
N PHE A 119 -5.03 -12.37 -4.67
CA PHE A 119 -4.26 -11.68 -3.64
C PHE A 119 -5.16 -11.20 -2.50
N HIS A 120 -6.26 -10.51 -2.83
CA HIS A 120 -7.23 -10.05 -1.83
C HIS A 120 -7.83 -11.21 -1.03
N PHE A 121 -8.21 -12.29 -1.71
CA PHE A 121 -8.72 -13.50 -1.08
C PHE A 121 -7.70 -14.13 -0.12
N ALA A 122 -6.46 -14.31 -0.55
CA ALA A 122 -5.39 -14.91 0.25
C ALA A 122 -5.05 -14.05 1.47
N VAL A 123 -5.00 -12.73 1.32
CA VAL A 123 -4.76 -11.79 2.42
C VAL A 123 -5.89 -11.85 3.45
N ASN A 124 -7.15 -11.85 3.02
CA ASN A 124 -8.28 -11.95 3.94
C ASN A 124 -8.28 -13.27 4.71
N LEU A 125 -7.98 -14.39 4.04
CA LEU A 125 -7.85 -15.69 4.73
C LEU A 125 -6.70 -15.67 5.75
N PHE A 126 -5.57 -15.06 5.41
CA PHE A 126 -4.44 -14.94 6.32
C PHE A 126 -4.81 -14.11 7.56
N LEU A 127 -5.45 -12.94 7.37
CA LEU A 127 -5.90 -12.10 8.47
C LEU A 127 -6.91 -12.84 9.35
N HIS A 128 -7.90 -13.49 8.75
CA HIS A 128 -8.97 -14.14 9.50
C HIS A 128 -8.51 -15.43 10.18
N HIS A 129 -7.90 -16.36 9.45
CA HIS A 129 -7.58 -17.68 9.99
C HIS A 129 -6.21 -17.75 10.66
N THR A 130 -5.19 -17.07 10.14
CA THR A 130 -3.84 -17.13 10.72
C THR A 130 -3.70 -16.15 11.87
N LEU A 131 -4.15 -14.90 11.69
CA LEU A 131 -4.06 -13.88 12.74
C LEU A 131 -5.29 -13.83 13.65
N GLY A 132 -6.41 -14.45 13.27
CA GLY A 132 -7.63 -14.41 14.08
C GLY A 132 -8.34 -13.05 14.05
N VAL A 133 -8.08 -12.20 13.05
CA VAL A 133 -8.71 -10.87 12.93
C VAL A 133 -10.19 -11.03 12.61
N ASN A 134 -11.04 -10.41 13.43
CA ASN A 134 -12.50 -10.49 13.31
C ASN A 134 -13.00 -11.95 13.25
N SER A 135 -12.37 -12.84 14.02
CA SER A 135 -12.73 -14.26 14.08
C SER A 135 -13.17 -14.65 15.49
N ASP A 136 -13.96 -15.72 15.59
CA ASP A 136 -14.40 -16.29 16.87
C ASP A 136 -13.35 -17.24 17.48
N HIS A 137 -12.18 -17.37 16.85
CA HIS A 137 -11.11 -18.26 17.29
C HIS A 137 -9.81 -17.48 17.56
N LEU A 138 -8.88 -18.11 18.28
CA LEU A 138 -7.54 -17.56 18.43
C LEU A 138 -6.75 -17.73 17.13
N GLY A 139 -5.93 -16.75 16.80
CA GLY A 139 -4.93 -16.88 15.74
C GLY A 139 -3.75 -17.75 16.20
N VAL A 140 -2.89 -18.10 15.26
CA VAL A 140 -1.65 -18.85 15.52
C VAL A 140 -0.75 -18.12 16.53
N TYR A 141 -0.80 -16.78 16.52
CA TYR A 141 -0.03 -15.90 17.41
C TYR A 141 -0.81 -15.44 18.64
N SER A 142 -1.86 -16.17 19.05
CA SER A 142 -2.82 -15.78 20.09
C SER A 142 -3.82 -14.70 19.62
N LYS A 143 -4.49 -14.04 20.58
CA LYS A 143 -5.51 -13.02 20.31
C LYS A 143 -4.85 -11.76 19.73
N THR A 144 -5.22 -11.41 18.51
CA THR A 144 -4.78 -10.16 17.87
C THR A 144 -5.50 -8.95 18.49
N GLU A 145 -4.76 -8.05 19.11
CA GLU A 145 -5.30 -6.79 19.65
C GLU A 145 -5.39 -5.70 18.58
N SER A 146 -4.34 -5.54 17.78
CA SER A 146 -4.28 -4.59 16.67
C SER A 146 -3.29 -5.06 15.60
N TYR A 147 -3.52 -4.66 14.36
CA TYR A 147 -2.58 -4.89 13.27
C TYR A 147 -2.52 -3.65 12.37
N TYR A 148 -1.40 -3.48 11.68
CA TYR A 148 -1.22 -2.49 10.62
C TYR A 148 -0.71 -3.24 9.39
N GLY A 149 -1.38 -3.08 8.25
CA GLY A 149 -1.05 -3.78 7.00
C GLY A 149 -0.69 -2.79 5.90
N THR A 150 0.36 -3.09 5.14
CA THR A 150 0.74 -2.37 3.93
C THR A 150 1.04 -3.34 2.81
N ILE A 151 0.90 -2.88 1.56
CA ILE A 151 1.30 -3.61 0.37
C ILE A 151 2.56 -2.94 -0.16
N GLU A 152 3.61 -3.73 -0.45
CA GLU A 152 4.78 -3.21 -1.16
C GLU A 152 4.38 -2.88 -2.60
N GLN A 153 4.68 -1.65 -3.03
CA GLN A 153 4.45 -1.15 -4.39
C GLN A 153 5.73 -1.24 -5.23
#